data_AF-A0A4R2SUZ6-F1
#
_entry.id   AF-A0A4R2SUZ6-F1
#
_cell.length_a   1.000
_cell.length_b   1.000
_cell.length_c   1.000
_cell.angle_alpha   90.00
_cell.angle_beta   90.00
_cell.angle_gamma   90.00
#
_symmetry.space_group_name_H-M   'P 1'
#
loop_
_entity.id
_entity.type
_entity.pdbx_description
1 polymer ?
#
loop_
_entity_poly.entity_id
_entity_poly.type
_entity_poly.pdbx_seq_one_letter_code
_entity_poly.pdbx_strand_id
1 'polypeptide(L)' 'MTPIWVDIKEAINHNKKVIERNEKSKGVYIERETLVLELVAKELLKLKKHKTV' A
#
# COMPACT_ATOMS: atom_id res chain seq x y z
N MET A 1 -10.67 -13.80 11.75
CA MET A 1 -9.62 -12.81 11.42
C MET A 1 -9.63 -11.72 12.47
N THR A 2 -8.49 -11.37 13.03
CA THR A 2 -8.34 -10.20 13.92
C THR A 2 -7.68 -9.09 13.11
N PRO A 3 -8.24 -7.87 13.08
CA PRO A 3 -7.63 -6.77 12.34
C PRO A 3 -6.29 -6.40 12.98
N ILE A 4 -5.27 -6.22 12.14
CA ILE A 4 -3.93 -5.80 12.54
C ILE A 4 -3.51 -4.56 11.75
N TRP A 5 -2.65 -3.76 12.33
CA TRP A 5 -1.95 -2.69 11.62
C TRP A 5 -0.75 -3.28 10.89
N VAL A 6 -0.52 -2.83 9.66
CA VAL A 6 0.59 -3.26 8.80
C VAL A 6 1.31 -2.01 8.30
N ASP A 7 2.63 -2.06 8.17
CA ASP A 7 3.39 -0.97 7.56
C ASP A 7 2.94 -0.74 6.11
N ILE A 8 2.76 0.52 5.71
CA ILE A 8 2.22 0.85 4.39
C ILE A 8 3.10 0.34 3.24
N LYS A 9 4.43 0.27 3.43
CA LYS A 9 5.34 -0.26 2.41
C LYS A 9 5.20 -1.76 2.27
N GLU A 10 5.01 -2.45 3.39
CA GLU A 10 4.76 -3.90 3.40
C GLU A 10 3.44 -4.23 2.68
N ALA A 11 2.38 -3.47 2.96
CA ALA A 11 1.09 -3.63 2.29
C ALA A 11 1.18 -3.40 0.78
N ILE A 12 1.84 -2.32 0.32
CA ILE A 12 2.07 -2.06 -1.10
C ILE A 12 2.86 -3.19 -1.76
N ASN A 13 3.93 -3.66 -1.12
CA ASN A 13 4.78 -4.73 -1.65
C ASN A 13 4.02 -6.06 -1.75
N HIS A 14 3.20 -6.39 -0.75
CA HIS A 14 2.34 -7.55 -0.79
C HIS A 14 1.38 -7.48 -1.98
N ASN A 15 0.66 -6.36 -2.14
CA ASN A 15 -0.30 -6.22 -3.23
C ASN A 15 0.36 -6.34 -4.60
N LYS A 16 1.54 -5.72 -4.79
CA LYS A 16 2.30 -5.83 -6.04
C LYS A 16 2.63 -7.27 -6.39
N LYS A 17 3.07 -8.08 -5.41
CA LYS A 17 3.37 -9.50 -5.62
C LYS A 17 2.11 -10.30 -5.98
N VAL A 18 0.98 -10.02 -5.33
CA VAL A 18 -0.30 -10.69 -5.64
C VAL A 18 -0.78 -10.35 -7.05
N ILE A 19 -0.63 -9.08 -7.46
CA ILE A 19 -0.94 -8.63 -8.83
C ILE A 19 -0.03 -9.31 -9.85
N GLU A 20 1.29 -9.30 -9.62
CA GLU A 20 2.29 -9.92 -10.50
C GLU A 20 2.05 -11.42 -10.69
N ARG A 21 1.70 -12.13 -9.62
CA ARG A 21 1.39 -13.56 -9.65
C ARG A 21 0.01 -13.88 -10.23
N ASN A 22 -0.81 -12.86 -10.49
CA ASN A 22 -2.21 -12.98 -10.91
C ASN A 22 -2.98 -14.01 -10.06
N GLU A 23 -2.85 -13.92 -8.74
CA GLU A 23 -3.43 -14.91 -7.84
C GLU A 23 -4.96 -14.95 -7.98
N LYS A 24 -5.55 -16.15 -8.04
CA LYS A 24 -7.01 -16.31 -8.14
C LYS A 24 -7.77 -15.71 -6.96
N SER A 25 -7.14 -15.65 -5.80
CA SER A 25 -7.66 -15.07 -4.56
C SER A 25 -7.41 -13.56 -4.44
N LYS A 26 -6.91 -12.89 -5.50
CA LYS A 26 -6.67 -11.44 -5.45
C LYS A 26 -7.99 -10.70 -5.21
N GLY A 27 -7.95 -9.68 -4.36
CA GLY A 27 -9.10 -8.79 -4.15
C GLY A 27 -9.49 -8.12 -5.47
N VAL A 28 -10.80 -7.96 -5.70
CA VAL A 28 -11.35 -7.38 -6.94
C VAL A 28 -10.78 -5.99 -7.24
N TYR A 29 -10.43 -5.23 -6.20
CA TYR A 29 -9.96 -3.85 -6.30
C TYR A 29 -8.48 -3.68 -5.91
N ILE A 30 -7.69 -4.76 -5.85
CA ILE A 30 -6.30 -4.72 -5.37
C ILE A 30 -5.42 -3.71 -6.12
N GLU A 31 -5.64 -3.51 -7.42
CA GLU A 31 -4.92 -2.52 -8.23
C GLU A 31 -5.24 -1.08 -7.78
N ARG A 32 -6.53 -0.78 -7.56
CA ARG A 32 -6.98 0.52 -7.04
C ARG A 32 -6.48 0.75 -5.62
N GLU A 33 -6.56 -0.27 -4.76
CA GLU A 33 -6.04 -0.22 -3.40
C GLU A 33 -4.53 0.08 -3.39
N THR A 34 -3.76 -0.59 -4.26
CA THR A 34 -2.32 -0.37 -4.41
C THR A 34 -2.03 1.08 -4.80
N LEU A 35 -2.74 1.62 -5.81
CA LEU A 35 -2.58 3.01 -6.24
C LEU A 35 -2.83 4.00 -5.09
N VAL A 36 -3.93 3.81 -4.33
CA VAL A 36 -4.26 4.69 -3.20
C VAL A 36 -3.17 4.64 -2.13
N LEU A 37 -2.70 3.44 -1.76
CA LEU A 37 -1.64 3.30 -0.76
C LEU A 37 -0.34 3.98 -1.20
N GLU A 38 0.05 3.87 -2.47
CA GLU A 38 1.22 4.55 -3.02
C GLU A 38 1.09 6.08 -2.95
N LEU A 39 -0.09 6.62 -3.28
CA LEU A 39 -0.38 8.05 -3.17
C LEU A 39 -0.29 8.51 -1.72
N VAL A 40 -0.89 7.77 -0.78
CA VAL A 40 -0.81 8.09 0.66
C VAL A 40 0.65 8.05 1.14
N ALA A 41 1.40 7.01 0.81
CA ALA A 41 2.81 6.91 1.19
C ALA A 41 3.64 8.09 0.66
N LYS A 42 3.40 8.52 -0.58
CA LYS A 42 4.03 9.69 -1.18
C LYS A 42 3.69 10.98 -0.44
N GLU A 43 2.42 11.21 -0.11
CA GLU A 43 1.99 12.40 0.63
C GLU A 43 2.55 12.42 2.06
N LEU A 44 2.57 11.28 2.76
CA LEU A 44 3.17 11.18 4.09
C LEU A 44 4.68 11.49 4.08
N LEU A 45 5.41 11.07 3.04
CA LEU A 45 6.82 11.40 2.88
C LEU A 45 7.06 12.89 2.57
N LYS A 46 6.18 13.53 1.79
CA LYS A 46 6.21 14.99 1.59
C LYS A 46 5.99 15.72 2.91
N LEU A 47 4.99 15.30 3.71
CA LEU A 47 4.72 15.89 5.01
C LEU A 47 5.91 15.79 5.97
N LYS A 48 6.68 14.68 5.94
CA LYS A 48 7.90 14.55 6.74
C LYS A 48 8.98 15.56 6.34
N LYS A 49 9.16 15.83 5.05
CA LYS A 49 10.15 16.82 4.55
C LYS A 49 9.85 18.24 5.03
N HIS A 50 8.57 18.60 5.17
CA HIS A 50 8.16 19.93 5.64
C HIS A 50 8.20 20.12 7.16
N LYS A 51 8.36 19.04 7.95
CA LYS A 51 8.39 19.09 9.42
C LYS A 51 9.81 19.05 10.03
N THR A 52 10.83 18.81 9.22
CA THR A 52 12.23 19.01 9.60
C THR A 52 12.60 20.47 9.40
N VAL A 53 12.31 21.29 10.41
CA VAL A 53 12.91 22.61 10.68
C VAL A 53 13.38 22.57 12.12
#